data_AF-A0A5K1DEI5-F1
#
_entry.id   AF-A0A5K1DEI5-F1
#
_cell.length_a   1.000
_cell.length_b   1.000
_cell.length_c   1.000
_cell.angle_alpha   90.00
_cell.angle_beta   90.00
_cell.angle_gamma   90.00
#
_symmetry.space_group_name_H-M   'P 1'
#
loop_
_entity.id
_entity.type
_entity.pdbx_description
1 polymer ?
#
loop_
_entity_poly.entity_id
_entity_poly.type
_entity_poly.pdbx_seq_one_letter_code
_entity_poly.pdbx_strand_id
1 'polypeptide(L)' 'NTDPYKDLHMGSVHVNDVALAHILVYENASASGRHLCVESITHYSDFVDMVAGLYPEYNLP' A
#
# COMPACT_ATOMS: atom_id res chain seq x y z
N ASN A 1 7.17 23.36 -13.40
CA ASN A 1 7.88 22.08 -13.24
C ASN A 1 6.82 21.03 -12.95
N THR A 2 6.44 20.22 -13.93
CA THR A 2 5.34 19.26 -13.86
C THR A 2 5.87 17.94 -13.33
N ASP A 3 5.96 17.82 -12.01
CA ASP A 3 6.08 16.50 -11.36
C ASP A 3 4.76 15.76 -11.59
N PRO A 4 4.75 14.66 -12.36
CA PRO A 4 3.52 13.92 -12.68
C PRO A 4 2.90 13.24 -11.45
N TYR A 5 3.62 13.18 -10.32
CA TYR A 5 3.19 12.48 -9.10
C TYR A 5 2.87 13.43 -7.95
N LYS A 6 2.87 14.75 -8.18
CA LYS A 6 2.72 15.79 -7.15
C LYS A 6 1.51 15.63 -6.22
N ASP A 7 0.44 15.01 -6.71
CA ASP A 7 -0.81 14.81 -5.96
C ASP A 7 -1.21 13.32 -5.90
N LEU A 8 -0.27 12.40 -6.15
CA LEU A 8 -0.53 10.96 -6.14
C LEU A 8 -0.31 10.37 -4.75
N HIS A 9 -1.41 9.96 -4.12
CA HIS A 9 -1.39 9.16 -2.90
C HIS A 9 -1.80 7.71 -3.19
N MET A 10 -1.04 6.75 -2.68
CA MET A 10 -1.31 5.33 -2.85
C MET A 10 -1.54 4.63 -1.53
N GLY A 11 -2.63 3.87 -1.43
CA GLY A 11 -2.87 2.93 -0.34
C GLY A 11 -2.21 1.59 -0.65
N SER A 12 -1.32 1.11 0.24
CA SER A 12 -0.62 -0.16 0.08
C SER A 12 -0.96 -1.12 1.21
N VAL A 13 -0.88 -2.42 0.93
CA VAL A 13 -1.03 -3.49 1.91
C VAL A 13 -0.19 -4.68 1.47
N HIS A 14 0.39 -5.39 2.43
CA HIS A 14 1.14 -6.59 2.13
C HIS A 14 0.20 -7.72 1.67
N VAL A 15 0.60 -8.49 0.65
CA VAL A 15 -0.25 -9.54 0.04
C VAL A 15 -0.68 -10.62 1.05
N ASN A 16 0.18 -10.97 2.00
CA ASN A 16 -0.17 -11.93 3.06
C ASN A 16 -1.28 -11.41 3.98
N ASP A 17 -1.32 -10.10 4.23
CA ASP A 17 -2.36 -9.50 5.08
C ASP A 17 -3.70 -9.49 4.35
N VAL A 18 -3.69 -9.31 3.03
CA VAL A 18 -4.90 -9.47 2.19
C VAL A 18 -5.40 -10.91 2.25
N ALA A 19 -4.52 -11.90 2.08
CA ALA A 19 -4.90 -13.31 2.17
C ALA A 19 -5.47 -13.66 3.55
N LEU A 20 -4.82 -13.21 4.62
CA LEU A 20 -5.28 -13.41 5.98
C LEU A 20 -6.61 -12.71 6.26
N ALA A 21 -6.79 -11.47 5.77
CA ALA A 21 -8.04 -10.74 5.90
C ALA A 21 -9.21 -11.49 5.26
N HIS A 22 -9.00 -12.12 4.09
CA HIS A 22 -10.03 -12.94 3.45
C HIS A 22 -10.39 -14.18 4.29
N ILE A 23 -9.40 -14.87 4.86
CA ILE A 23 -9.63 -16.01 5.76
C ILE A 23 -10.44 -15.55 6.98
N LEU A 24 -10.03 -14.48 7.64
CA LEU A 24 -10.68 -13.97 8.85
C LEU A 24 -12.12 -13.53 8.60
N VAL A 25 -12.39 -12.82 7.50
CA VAL A 25 -13.75 -12.39 7.15
C VAL A 25 -14.63 -13.57 6.76
N TYR A 26 -14.06 -14.63 6.19
CA TYR A 26 -14.80 -15.85 5.86
C TYR A 26 -15.14 -16.69 7.10
N GLU A 27 -14.17 -16.89 8.01
CA GLU A 27 -14.33 -17.77 9.17
C GLU A 27 -15.14 -17.14 10.31
N ASN A 28 -15.14 -15.81 10.41
CA ASN A 28 -15.88 -15.12 11.46
C ASN A 28 -17.35 -14.89 11.05
N ALA A 29 -18.26 -15.68 11.62
CA ALA A 29 -19.70 -15.58 11.36
C ALA A 29 -20.33 -14.21 11.71
N SER A 30 -19.66 -13.36 12.49
CA SER A 30 -20.11 -12.00 12.80
C SER A 30 -19.63 -10.95 11.79
N ALA A 31 -18.65 -11.28 10.95
CA ALA A 31 -18.14 -10.37 9.93
C ALA A 31 -19.22 -10.12 8.85
N SER A 32 -19.42 -8.86 8.51
CA SER A 32 -20.43 -8.47 7.52
C SER A 32 -20.07 -7.16 6.83
N GLY A 33 -20.66 -6.92 5.66
CA GLY A 33 -20.42 -5.71 4.89
C GLY A 33 -19.05 -5.68 4.22
N ARG A 34 -18.48 -4.47 4.11
CA ARG A 34 -17.25 -4.20 3.37
C ARG A 34 -16.11 -3.89 4.34
N HIS A 35 -14.94 -4.47 4.09
CA HIS A 35 -13.73 -4.27 4.89
C HIS A 35 -12.65 -3.62 4.03
N LEU A 36 -12.17 -2.44 4.45
CA LEU A 36 -11.02 -1.80 3.82
C LEU A 36 -9.75 -2.46 4.37
N CYS A 37 -8.91 -3.01 3.49
CA CYS A 37 -7.65 -3.66 3.84
C CYS A 37 -6.51 -2.84 3.23
N VAL A 38 -6.04 -1.82 3.97
CA VAL A 38 -4.94 -0.92 3.61
C VAL A 38 -4.11 -0.69 4.86
N GLU A 39 -2.79 -0.84 4.77
CA GLU A 39 -1.86 -0.63 5.88
C GLU A 39 -1.48 0.85 6.00
N SER A 40 -1.02 1.46 4.91
CA SER A 40 -0.65 2.87 4.86
C SER A 40 -1.10 3.54 3.56
N ILE A 41 -1.40 4.83 3.65
CA ILE A 41 -1.60 5.71 2.50
C ILE A 41 -0.44 6.70 2.50
N THR A 42 0.39 6.65 1.46
CA THR A 42 1.64 7.41 1.39
C THR A 42 1.69 8.20 0.08
N HIS A 43 2.31 9.38 0.10
CA HIS A 43 2.56 10.16 -1.11
C HIS A 43 3.58 9.40 -1.99
N TYR A 44 3.40 9.40 -3.30
CA TYR A 44 4.22 8.58 -4.18
C TYR A 44 5.72 8.92 -4.07
N SER A 45 6.09 10.18 -3.88
CA SER A 45 7.50 10.57 -3.66
C SER A 45 8.10 9.93 -2.42
N ASP A 46 7.36 9.88 -1.31
CA ASP A 46 7.85 9.31 -0.04
C ASP A 46 8.06 7.79 -0.18
N PHE A 47 7.22 7.13 -0.99
CA PHE A 47 7.42 5.74 -1.35
C PHE A 47 8.68 5.55 -2.21
N VAL A 48 8.89 6.39 -3.22
CA VAL A 48 10.09 6.34 -4.06
C VAL A 48 11.36 6.58 -3.22
N ASP A 49 11.35 7.56 -2.32
CA ASP A 49 12.47 7.85 -1.42
C ASP A 49 12.80 6.65 -0.52
N MET A 50 11.78 5.96 -0.01
CA MET A 50 11.97 4.71 0.75
C MET A 50 12.65 3.63 -0.11
N VAL A 51 12.16 3.40 -1.33
CA VAL A 51 12.73 2.38 -2.23
C VAL A 51 14.15 2.75 -2.65
N ALA A 52 14.44 4.03 -2.90
CA ALA A 52 15.78 4.51 -3.21
C ALA A 52 16.76 4.27 -2.05
N GLY A 53 16.30 4.41 -0.80
CA GLY A 53 17.09 4.07 0.37
C GLY A 53 17.39 2.57 0.52
N LEU A 54 16.50 1.70 0.03
CA LEU A 54 16.69 0.24 0.04
C LEU A 54 17.57 -0.25 -1.11
N TYR A 55 17.46 0.38 -2.27
CA TYR A 55 18.15 -0.04 -3.50
C TYR A 55 18.83 1.15 -4.20
N PRO A 56 19.91 1.68 -3.61
CA PRO A 56 20.56 2.90 -4.08
C PRO A 56 21.22 2.77 -5.47
N GLU A 57 21.39 1.55 -5.99
CA GLU A 57 21.95 1.28 -7.30
C GLU A 57 20.98 1.55 -8.47
N TYR A 58 19.68 1.72 -8.20
CA TYR A 58 18.68 2.00 -9.22
C TYR A 58 18.31 3.49 -9.26
N ASN A 59 18.25 4.03 -10.47
CA ASN A 59 17.73 5.39 -10.70
C ASN A 59 16.21 5.36 -10.71
N LEU A 60 15.61 5.73 -9.59
CA LEU A 60 14.16 5.88 -9.46
C LEU A 60 13.72 7.30 -9.88
N PRO A 61 12.50 7.44 -10.43
CA PRO A 61 11.97 8.70 -10.96
C PRO A 61 11.64 9.74 -9.89
#